data_AF-A0A8X6RW34-F1
#
_entry.id   AF-A0A8X6RW34-F1
#
_cell.length_a   1.000
_cell.length_b   1.000
_cell.length_c   1.000
_cell.angle_alpha   90.00
_cell.angle_beta   90.00
_cell.angle_gamma   90.00
#
_symmetry.space_group_name_H-M   'P 1'
#
loop_
_entity.id
_entity.type
_entity.pdbx_description
1 polymer ?
#
loop_
_entity_poly.entity_id
_entity_poly.type
_entity_poly.pdbx_seq_one_letter_code
_entity_poly.pdbx_strand_id
1 'polypeptide(L)'
;MAVTDRSVILQTMAQHIESVTHHSISARTIRRRLQQSGLSARRSLLGLPLTQNHRRLRRYWCDERTMWAAEWNEVVFTDESRICLQHHDGRI
;
A
#
# COMPACT_ATOMS: atom_id res chain seq x y z
N MET A 1 9.58 3.67 16.04
CA MET A 1 8.52 2.76 15.57
C MET A 1 7.43 3.60 14.91
N ALA A 2 7.48 3.78 13.59
CA ALA A 2 6.42 4.48 12.88
C ALA A 2 5.38 3.44 12.43
N VAL A 3 4.29 3.31 13.18
CA VAL A 3 3.10 2.61 12.70
C VAL A 3 2.44 3.55 11.69
N THR A 4 2.94 3.58 10.46
CA THR A 4 2.24 4.20 9.33
C THR A 4 1.18 3.20 8.87
N ASP A 5 0.08 3.15 9.60
CA ASP A 5 -1.12 2.48 9.12
C ASP A 5 -1.62 3.22 7.88
N ARG A 6 -1.46 2.59 6.72
CA ARG A 6 -1.85 3.17 5.41
C ARG A 6 -3.35 3.07 5.17
N SER A 7 -4.09 2.46 6.10
CA SER A 7 -5.51 2.12 5.95
C SER A 7 -6.43 2.97 6.80
N VAL A 8 -5.92 3.98 7.50
CA VAL A 8 -6.73 4.78 8.43
C VAL A 8 -7.78 5.60 7.64
N ILE A 9 -9.03 5.20 7.81
CA ILE A 9 -10.20 5.87 7.23
C ILE A 9 -10.54 7.08 8.10
N LEU A 10 -11.05 8.16 7.50
CA LEU A 10 -11.48 9.37 8.22
C LEU A 10 -12.44 9.08 9.39
N GLN A 11 -13.24 8.02 9.28
CA GLN A 11 -14.20 7.60 10.30
C GLN A 11 -13.54 6.98 11.53
N THR A 12 -12.50 6.15 11.35
CA THR A 12 -11.76 5.59 12.48
C THR A 12 -10.98 6.68 13.21
N MET A 13 -10.46 7.69 12.48
CA MET A 13 -9.88 8.88 13.09
C MET A 13 -10.90 9.67 13.90
N ALA A 14 -12.10 9.88 13.36
CA ALA A 14 -13.16 10.61 14.05
C ALA A 14 -13.55 9.92 15.37
N GLN A 15 -13.78 8.60 15.33
CA GLN A 15 -14.09 7.78 16.51
C GLN A 15 -12.98 7.83 17.55
N HIS A 16 -11.72 7.73 17.13
CA HIS A 16 -10.58 7.78 18.04
C HIS A 16 -10.47 9.16 18.70
N ILE A 17 -10.58 10.25 17.94
CA ILE A 17 -10.50 11.60 18.48
C ILE A 17 -11.66 11.85 19.45
N GLU A 18 -12.87 11.40 19.12
CA GLU A 18 -14.03 11.51 20.00
C GLU A 18 -13.82 10.72 21.31
N SER A 19 -13.24 9.52 21.26
CA SER A 19 -12.95 8.75 22.48
C SER A 19 -11.95 9.42 23.43
N VAL A 20 -11.02 10.21 22.90
CA VAL A 20 -9.97 10.88 23.67
C VAL A 20 -10.40 12.26 24.15
N THR A 21 -11.14 12.99 23.30
CA THR A 21 -11.49 14.39 23.56
C THR A 21 -12.92 14.57 24.04
N HIS A 22 -13.78 13.55 23.92
CA HIS A 22 -15.23 13.61 24.14
C HIS A 22 -15.97 14.63 23.27
N HIS A 23 -15.34 15.07 22.16
CA HIS A 23 -15.92 15.98 21.20
C HIS A 23 -16.07 15.28 19.84
N SER A 24 -17.26 15.36 19.26
CA SER A 24 -17.47 14.89 17.90
C SER A 24 -16.86 15.89 16.91
N ILE A 25 -16.05 15.37 15.97
CA ILE A 25 -15.37 16.18 14.96
C ILE A 25 -15.85 15.75 13.58
N SER A 26 -16.25 16.72 12.76
CA SER A 26 -16.64 16.45 11.38
C SER A 26 -15.45 15.95 10.53
N ALA A 27 -15.73 15.05 9.58
CA ALA A 27 -14.74 14.57 8.62
C ALA A 27 -14.08 15.71 7.82
N ARG A 28 -14.79 16.83 7.60
CA ARG A 28 -14.26 18.03 6.94
C ARG A 28 -13.14 18.68 7.76
N THR A 29 -13.32 18.80 9.07
CA THR A 29 -12.31 19.34 9.98
C THR A 29 -11.07 18.44 10.00
N ILE A 30 -11.27 17.12 10.11
CA ILE A 30 -10.17 16.14 10.08
C ILE A 30 -9.37 16.27 8.78
N ARG A 31 -10.04 16.29 7.62
CA ARG A 31 -9.37 16.42 6.32
C ARG A 31 -8.56 17.72 6.20
N ARG A 32 -9.11 18.85 6.67
CA ARG A 32 -8.41 20.14 6.66
C ARG A 32 -7.15 20.10 7.52
N ARG A 33 -7.23 19.51 8.71
CA ARG A 33 -6.06 19.36 9.60
C ARG A 33 -4.99 18.46 8.98
N LEU A 34 -5.39 17.34 8.37
CA LEU A 34 -4.47 16.47 7.64
C LEU A 34 -3.75 17.21 6.53
N GLN A 35 -4.48 17.98 5.72
CA GLN A 35 -3.90 18.79 4.64
C GLN A 35 -2.94 19.87 5.16
N GLN A 36 -3.28 20.55 6.25
CA GLN A 36 -2.38 21.53 6.90
C GLN A 36 -1.07 20.88 7.34
N SER A 37 -1.11 19.63 7.77
CA SER A 37 0.08 18.83 8.12
C SER A 37 0.76 18.16 6.93
N GLY A 38 0.36 18.47 5.69
CA GLY A 38 0.95 17.89 4.47
C GLY A 38 0.50 16.46 4.16
N LEU A 39 -0.52 15.94 4.85
CA LEU A 39 -1.07 14.62 4.61
C LEU A 39 -2.22 14.69 3.60
N SER A 40 -2.12 13.88 2.54
CA SER A 40 -3.15 13.74 1.52
C SER A 40 -3.63 12.31 1.42
N ALA A 41 -4.90 12.13 1.04
CA ALA A 41 -5.40 10.81 0.70
C ALA A 41 -4.67 10.26 -0.53
N ARG A 42 -4.41 8.95 -0.54
CA ARG A 42 -3.90 8.21 -1.70
C ARG A 42 -4.73 6.96 -1.89
N ARG A 43 -4.90 6.52 -3.14
CA ARG A 43 -5.48 5.21 -3.42
C ARG A 43 -4.46 4.16 -2.99
N SER A 44 -4.87 3.23 -2.12
CA SER A 44 -4.02 2.07 -1.82
C SER A 44 -3.77 1.30 -3.11
N LEU A 45 -2.54 0.82 -3.29
CA LEU A 45 -2.24 -0.11 -4.37
C LEU A 45 -3.13 -1.34 -4.21
N LEU A 46 -3.85 -1.70 -5.27
CA LEU A 46 -4.67 -2.90 -5.35
C LEU A 46 -3.76 -4.11 -5.58
N GLY A 47 -2.92 -4.41 -4.58
CA GLY A 47 -2.07 -5.59 -4.56
C GLY A 47 -2.65 -6.66 -3.65
N LEU A 48 -2.42 -7.93 -3.99
CA LEU A 48 -2.68 -9.03 -3.05
C LEU A 48 -1.78 -8.84 -1.81
N PRO A 49 -2.35 -8.70 -0.60
CA PRO A 49 -1.53 -8.52 0.60
C PRO A 49 -0.65 -9.76 0.79
N LEU A 50 0.67 -9.55 0.73
CA LEU A 50 1.61 -10.64 0.98
C LEU A 50 1.56 -11.06 2.44
N THR A 51 1.34 -12.36 2.67
CA THR A 51 1.49 -12.99 3.98
C THR A 51 2.94 -12.86 4.47
N GLN A 52 3.16 -13.05 5.77
CA GLN A 52 4.52 -12.98 6.32
C GLN A 52 5.47 -14.00 5.66
N ASN A 53 4.99 -15.20 5.39
CA ASN A 53 5.77 -16.24 4.71
C ASN A 53 6.11 -15.84 3.26
N HIS A 54 5.16 -15.28 2.50
CA HIS A 54 5.44 -14.79 1.15
C HIS A 54 6.54 -13.73 1.15
N ARG A 55 6.53 -12.80 2.13
CA ARG A 55 7.56 -11.76 2.25
C ARG A 55 8.93 -12.35 2.54
N ARG A 56 9.01 -13.35 3.44
CA ARG A 56 10.26 -14.03 3.78
C ARG A 56 10.85 -14.76 2.59
N LEU A 57 10.04 -15.59 1.91
CA LEU A 57 10.49 -16.37 0.76
C LEU A 57 10.93 -15.49 -0.40
N ARG A 58 10.15 -14.44 -0.73
CA ARG A 58 10.52 -13.50 -1.79
C ARG A 58 11.83 -12.77 -1.48
N ARG A 59 12.02 -12.33 -0.23
CA ARG A 59 13.28 -11.71 0.19
C ARG A 59 14.45 -12.68 0.05
N TYR A 60 14.31 -13.89 0.60
CA TYR A 60 15.36 -14.91 0.52
C TYR A 60 15.76 -15.19 -0.93
N TRP A 61 14.78 -15.34 -1.82
CA TRP A 61 15.03 -15.57 -3.25
C TRP A 61 15.83 -14.44 -3.90
N CYS A 62 15.52 -13.18 -3.57
CA CYS A 62 16.26 -12.01 -4.05
C CYS A 62 17.68 -11.97 -3.46
N ASP A 63 17.80 -12.19 -2.15
CA ASP A 63 19.07 -12.13 -1.43
C ASP A 63 20.08 -13.14 -2.03
N GLU A 64 19.64 -14.38 -2.28
CA GLU A 64 20.45 -15.42 -2.94
C GLU A 64 20.97 -15.02 -4.34
N ARG A 65 20.23 -14.16 -5.04
CA ARG A 65 20.49 -13.79 -6.44
C ARG A 65 20.98 -12.36 -6.59
N THR A 66 21.38 -11.73 -5.47
CA THR A 66 21.82 -10.33 -5.45
C THR A 66 23.03 -10.08 -6.35
N MET A 67 23.92 -11.08 -6.48
CA MET A 67 25.14 -10.98 -7.28
C MET A 67 25.04 -11.66 -8.65
N TRP A 68 23.86 -12.14 -9.04
CA TRP A 68 23.68 -12.72 -10.37
C TRP A 68 23.85 -11.65 -11.45
N ALA A 69 24.65 -11.98 -12.46
CA ALA A 69 24.89 -11.13 -13.62
C ALA A 69 24.82 -11.95 -14.91
N ALA A 70 25.78 -12.86 -15.10
CA ALA A 70 25.82 -13.70 -16.30
C ALA A 70 24.68 -14.75 -16.29
N GLU A 71 24.27 -15.18 -15.11
CA GLU A 71 23.20 -16.16 -14.87
C GLU A 71 21.85 -15.66 -15.40
N TRP A 72 21.62 -14.34 -15.42
CA TRP A 72 20.39 -13.79 -16.00
C TRP A 72 20.24 -14.05 -17.49
N ASN A 73 21.34 -14.31 -18.22
CA ASN A 73 21.29 -14.61 -19.65
C ASN A 73 20.65 -15.97 -19.95
N GLU A 74 20.58 -16.86 -18.96
CA GLU A 74 19.99 -18.20 -19.10
C GLU A 74 18.50 -18.23 -18.71
N VAL A 75 17.97 -17.12 -18.18
CA VAL A 75 16.60 -17.05 -17.67
C VAL A 75 15.69 -16.38 -18.69
N VAL A 76 14.65 -17.11 -19.12
CA VAL A 76 13.56 -16.56 -19.92
C VAL A 76 12.35 -16.34 -19.00
N PHE A 77 11.88 -15.09 -18.93
CA PHE A 77 10.67 -14.75 -18.20
C PHE A 77 9.45 -14.79 -19.11
N THR A 78 8.38 -15.43 -18.65
CA THR A 78 7.07 -15.43 -19.31
C THR A 78 5.99 -15.13 -18.27
N ASP A 79 5.01 -14.32 -18.64
CA ASP A 79 3.83 -14.05 -17.81
C ASP A 79 2.61 -13.83 -18.72
N GLU A 80 1.42 -13.97 -18.15
CA GLU A 80 0.18 -13.70 -18.85
C GLU A 80 -0.24 -12.25 -18.67
N SER A 81 -0.49 -11.55 -19.79
CA SER A 81 -1.00 -10.18 -19.76
C SER A 81 -2.48 -10.14 -20.10
N ARG A 82 -3.25 -9.42 -19.28
CA ARG A 82 -4.64 -9.07 -19.58
C ARG A 82 -4.66 -7.80 -20.42
N ILE A 83 -5.33 -7.85 -21.58
CA ILE A 83 -5.55 -6.68 -22.44
C ILE A 83 -7.01 -6.27 -22.35
N CYS A 84 -7.27 -5.04 -21.91
CA CYS A 84 -8.62 -4.47 -21.85
C CYS A 84 -8.83 -3.48 -22.99
N LEU A 85 -9.87 -3.72 -23.81
CA LEU A 85 -10.10 -2.97 -25.05
C LEU A 85 -10.84 -1.63 -24.87
N GLN A 86 -11.57 -1.47 -23.76
CA GLN A 86 -12.50 -0.36 -23.59
C GLN A 86 -12.24 0.50 -22.35
N HIS A 87 -11.68 -0.09 -21.29
CA HIS A 87 -11.48 0.59 -20.01
C HIS A 87 -10.22 0.06 -19.33
N HIS A 88 -9.59 0.87 -18.49
CA HIS A 88 -8.49 0.43 -17.64
C HIS A 88 -9.01 -0.54 -16.56
N ASP A 89 -8.30 -1.65 -16.32
CA ASP A 89 -8.70 -2.68 -15.35
C ASP A 89 -8.48 -2.25 -13.88
N GLY A 90 -7.92 -1.06 -13.66
CA GLY A 90 -7.75 -0.46 -12.35
C GLY A 90 -6.61 -1.06 -11.53
N ARG A 91 -5.79 -1.94 -12.12
CA ARG A 91 -4.49 -2.33 -11.58
C ARG A 91 -3.44 -1.28 -11.99
N ILE A 92 -2.47 -1.03 -11.11
CA ILE A 92 -1.32 -0.15 -11.39
C ILE A 92 -0.15 -1.04 -11.75
#